data_AF-A0A0U4F9Z6-F1
#
_entry.id   AF-A0A0U4F9Z6-F1
#
_cell.length_a   1.000
_cell.length_b   1.000
_cell.length_c   1.000
_cell.angle_alpha   90.00
_cell.angle_beta   90.00
_cell.angle_gamma   90.00
#
_symmetry.space_group_name_H-M   'P 1'
#
loop_
_entity.id
_entity.type
_entity.pdbx_description
1 polymer ?
#
loop_
_entity_poly.entity_id
_entity_poly.type
_entity_poly.pdbx_seq_one_letter_code
_entity_poly.pdbx_strand_id
1 'polypeptide(L)'
;MELNEFLDNQEQTNQEGFEITDDQKANWALRKIGQYKDRQSEVNATAEAETEKIEAWANQENDKAQQSIDYFQGLLAKYAMKQRAENPKFKSMKLPNGAIRFRKQQPKFHYSDDQLIDYLKKSERDDLIKVKESPDKSAVKKAFTVNEDKLINTETGEAVDGVEIEHRDETFEVVSE
;
A
#
# COMPACT_ATOMS: atom_id res chain seq x y z
N MET A 1 -41.40 8.73 15.23
CA MET A 1 -40.49 7.97 16.09
C MET A 1 -39.79 6.99 15.18
N GLU A 2 -38.49 7.13 14.99
CA GLU A 2 -37.73 6.15 14.21
C GLU A 2 -37.81 4.78 14.88
N LEU A 3 -37.74 3.68 14.12
CA LEU A 3 -37.80 2.32 14.67
C LEU A 3 -36.76 2.12 15.80
N ASN A 4 -35.57 2.70 15.64
CA ASN A 4 -34.51 2.65 16.63
C ASN A 4 -34.86 3.41 17.91
N GLU A 5 -35.47 4.58 17.78
CA GLU A 5 -35.90 5.41 18.91
C GLU A 5 -37.06 4.75 19.68
N PHE A 6 -37.96 4.04 18.98
CA PHE A 6 -38.99 3.23 19.60
C PHE A 6 -38.40 2.06 20.40
N LEU A 7 -37.43 1.33 19.82
CA LEU A 7 -36.78 0.20 20.48
C LEU A 7 -35.95 0.63 21.70
N ASP A 8 -35.19 1.73 21.58
CA ASP A 8 -34.42 2.29 22.69
C ASP A 8 -35.32 2.68 23.87
N ASN A 9 -36.52 3.23 23.59
CA ASN A 9 -37.50 3.56 24.62
C ASN A 9 -38.16 2.33 25.25
N GLN A 10 -38.34 1.23 24.51
CA GLN A 10 -38.85 -0.04 25.05
C GLN A 10 -37.82 -0.72 25.97
N GLU A 11 -36.54 -0.62 25.65
CA GLU A 11 -35.45 -1.31 26.37
C GLU A 11 -34.94 -0.51 27.60
N GLN A 12 -35.43 0.73 27.81
CA GLN A 12 -35.13 1.60 28.97
C GLN A 12 -33.63 1.81 29.25
N THR A 13 -32.78 1.80 28.21
CA THR A 13 -31.31 1.80 28.32
C THR A 13 -30.67 3.19 28.38
N ASN A 14 -31.45 4.27 28.40
CA ASN A 14 -30.98 5.66 28.52
C ASN A 14 -30.59 6.02 29.96
N GLN A 15 -29.53 5.42 30.51
CA GLN A 15 -28.99 5.74 31.84
C GLN A 15 -27.47 5.96 31.79
N GLU A 16 -26.97 6.91 32.60
CA GLU A 16 -25.54 7.07 32.86
C GLU A 16 -25.01 5.80 33.57
N GLY A 17 -23.95 5.19 33.03
CA GLY A 17 -23.36 3.97 33.60
C GLY A 17 -23.98 2.65 33.09
N PHE A 18 -24.33 2.56 31.81
CA PHE A 18 -24.88 1.34 31.21
C PHE A 18 -23.93 0.14 31.34
N GLU A 19 -24.42 -0.93 31.95
CA GLU A 19 -23.73 -2.21 32.11
C GLU A 19 -24.54 -3.34 31.46
N ILE A 20 -23.85 -4.21 30.71
CA ILE A 20 -24.44 -5.37 30.05
C ILE A 20 -24.52 -6.52 31.05
N THR A 21 -25.72 -6.76 31.57
CA THR A 21 -26.00 -7.78 32.60
C THR A 21 -26.82 -8.96 32.09
N ASP A 22 -27.37 -8.86 30.87
CA ASP A 22 -28.26 -9.84 30.26
C ASP A 22 -28.17 -9.79 28.73
N ASP A 23 -28.71 -10.83 28.08
CA ASP A 23 -28.67 -10.99 26.62
C ASP A 23 -29.42 -9.88 25.88
N GLN A 24 -30.46 -9.28 26.47
CA GLN A 24 -31.21 -8.20 25.83
C GLN A 24 -30.36 -6.93 25.73
N LYS A 25 -29.63 -6.60 26.80
CA LYS A 25 -28.66 -5.49 26.81
C LYS A 25 -27.47 -5.75 25.89
N ALA A 26 -27.01 -6.99 25.79
CA ALA A 26 -25.95 -7.36 24.86
C ALA A 26 -26.41 -7.19 23.40
N ASN A 27 -27.61 -7.66 23.07
CA ASN A 27 -28.21 -7.49 21.74
C ASN A 27 -28.42 -6.00 21.39
N TRP A 28 -28.84 -5.18 22.36
CA TRP A 28 -28.91 -3.74 22.19
C TRP A 28 -27.55 -3.10 21.88
N ALA A 29 -26.50 -3.49 22.63
CA ALA A 29 -25.14 -3.01 22.39
C ALA A 29 -24.65 -3.38 20.98
N LEU A 30 -24.90 -4.61 20.51
CA LEU A 30 -24.60 -5.04 19.15
C LEU A 30 -25.35 -4.19 18.10
N ARG A 31 -26.64 -3.92 18.31
CA ARG A 31 -27.44 -3.03 17.44
C ARG A 31 -26.85 -1.63 17.38
N LYS A 32 -26.41 -1.08 18.51
CA LYS A 32 -25.76 0.25 18.57
C LYS A 32 -24.42 0.26 17.84
N ILE A 33 -23.61 -0.79 17.97
CA ILE A 33 -22.37 -0.92 17.23
C ILE A 33 -22.64 -0.92 15.72
N GLY A 34 -23.64 -1.67 15.25
CA GLY A 34 -24.08 -1.65 13.84
C GLY A 34 -24.46 -0.24 13.38
N GLN A 35 -25.31 0.46 14.13
CA GLN A 35 -25.69 1.85 13.82
C GLN A 35 -24.49 2.81 13.74
N TYR A 36 -23.52 2.68 14.63
CA TYR A 36 -22.31 3.51 14.59
C TYR A 36 -21.39 3.13 13.41
N LYS A 37 -21.32 1.85 13.03
CA LYS A 37 -20.60 1.41 11.82
C LYS A 37 -21.22 1.97 10.55
N ASP A 38 -22.56 1.94 10.44
CA ASP A 38 -23.29 2.55 9.33
C ASP A 38 -23.00 4.05 9.25
N ARG A 39 -23.08 4.74 10.40
CA ARG A 39 -22.76 6.17 10.48
C ARG A 39 -21.32 6.45 10.07
N GLN A 40 -20.35 5.62 10.48
CA GLN A 40 -18.95 5.74 10.05
C GLN A 40 -18.82 5.53 8.54
N SER A 41 -19.50 4.54 7.97
CA SER A 41 -19.52 4.29 6.53
C SER A 41 -20.04 5.48 5.75
N GLU A 42 -21.16 6.09 6.17
CA GLU A 42 -21.71 7.29 5.53
C GLU A 42 -20.75 8.48 5.57
N VAL A 43 -20.12 8.72 6.73
CA VAL A 43 -19.14 9.79 6.90
C VAL A 43 -17.94 9.56 5.99
N ASN A 44 -17.43 8.32 5.95
CA ASN A 44 -16.29 7.96 5.11
C ASN A 44 -16.63 8.09 3.63
N ALA A 45 -17.80 7.61 3.19
CA ALA A 45 -18.25 7.74 1.81
C ALA A 45 -18.39 9.21 1.38
N THR A 46 -18.91 10.06 2.27
CA THR A 46 -18.98 11.51 2.01
C THR A 46 -17.58 12.13 1.91
N ALA A 47 -16.68 11.79 2.83
CA ALA A 47 -15.33 12.30 2.85
C ALA A 47 -14.51 11.85 1.62
N GLU A 48 -14.65 10.59 1.23
CA GLU A 48 -14.03 10.03 0.02
C GLU A 48 -14.53 10.76 -1.23
N ALA A 49 -15.85 10.93 -1.38
CA ALA A 49 -16.43 11.64 -2.51
C ALA A 49 -15.95 13.11 -2.62
N GLU A 50 -15.76 13.81 -1.49
CA GLU A 50 -15.20 15.17 -1.51
C GLU A 50 -13.69 15.18 -1.78
N THR A 51 -12.95 14.18 -1.28
CA THR A 51 -11.52 14.02 -1.55
C THR A 51 -11.27 13.81 -3.04
N GLU A 52 -12.04 12.93 -3.68
CA GLU A 52 -11.97 12.69 -5.12
C GLU A 52 -12.21 13.96 -5.94
N LYS A 53 -13.17 14.81 -5.53
CA LYS A 53 -13.42 16.10 -6.20
C LYS A 53 -12.24 17.04 -6.06
N ILE A 54 -11.65 17.13 -4.87
CA ILE A 54 -10.49 17.98 -4.61
C ILE A 54 -9.28 17.51 -5.42
N GLU A 55 -9.04 16.19 -5.46
CA GLU A 55 -7.97 15.60 -6.25
C GLU A 55 -8.18 15.84 -7.75
N ALA A 56 -9.40 15.65 -8.25
CA ALA A 56 -9.72 15.92 -9.65
C ALA A 56 -9.50 17.40 -10.02
N TRP A 57 -9.93 18.33 -9.17
CA TRP A 57 -9.68 19.76 -9.36
C TRP A 57 -8.18 20.08 -9.34
N ALA A 58 -7.44 19.53 -8.36
CA ALA A 58 -6.00 19.74 -8.26
C ALA A 58 -5.26 19.20 -9.49
N ASN A 59 -5.62 18.02 -9.97
CA ASN A 59 -5.07 17.45 -11.21
C ASN A 59 -5.36 18.35 -12.41
N GLN A 60 -6.57 18.86 -12.55
CA GLN A 60 -6.93 19.78 -13.63
C GLN A 60 -6.12 21.08 -13.61
N GLU A 61 -5.92 21.70 -12.45
CA GLU A 61 -5.12 22.92 -12.34
C GLU A 61 -3.64 22.66 -12.60
N ASN A 62 -3.11 21.54 -12.12
CA ASN A 62 -1.74 21.11 -12.42
C ASN A 62 -1.55 20.83 -13.91
N ASP A 63 -2.53 20.23 -14.59
CA ASP A 63 -2.47 19.98 -16.03
C ASP A 63 -2.42 21.29 -16.82
N LYS A 64 -3.19 22.31 -16.44
CA LYS A 64 -3.13 23.64 -17.07
C LYS A 64 -1.74 24.28 -16.89
N ALA A 65 -1.17 24.19 -15.70
CA ALA A 65 0.18 24.67 -15.44
C ALA A 65 1.22 23.88 -16.26
N GLN A 66 1.08 22.55 -16.33
CA GLN A 66 1.96 21.68 -17.09
C GLN A 66 1.90 21.98 -18.60
N GLN A 67 0.72 22.23 -19.17
CA GLN A 67 0.59 22.65 -20.57
C GLN A 67 1.39 23.93 -20.86
N SER A 68 1.35 24.90 -19.93
CA SER A 68 2.13 26.14 -20.06
C SER A 68 3.64 25.87 -19.96
N ILE A 69 4.06 25.01 -19.03
CA ILE A 69 5.44 24.58 -18.89
C ILE A 69 5.93 23.91 -20.18
N ASP A 70 5.18 22.95 -20.71
CA ASP A 70 5.52 22.20 -21.92
C ASP A 70 5.61 23.11 -23.14
N TYR A 71 4.69 24.09 -23.25
CA TYR A 71 4.75 25.11 -24.29
C TYR A 71 6.09 25.88 -24.26
N PHE A 72 6.49 26.41 -23.09
CA PHE A 72 7.75 27.14 -22.98
C PHE A 72 8.98 26.23 -23.14
N GLN A 73 8.94 25.00 -22.64
CA GLN A 73 10.00 24.01 -22.88
C GLN A 73 10.17 23.70 -24.37
N GLY A 74 9.07 23.60 -25.12
CA GLY A 74 9.09 23.44 -26.57
C GLY A 74 9.74 24.62 -27.29
N LEU A 75 9.48 25.86 -26.86
CA LEU A 75 10.16 27.05 -27.39
C LEU A 75 11.66 27.04 -27.09
N LEU A 76 12.05 26.70 -25.85
CA LEU A 76 13.45 26.59 -25.45
C LEU A 76 14.18 25.49 -26.22
N ALA A 77 13.51 24.35 -26.48
CA ALA A 77 14.05 23.28 -27.29
C ALA A 77 14.31 23.72 -28.73
N LYS A 78 13.33 24.38 -29.38
CA LYS A 78 13.50 24.94 -30.74
C LYS A 78 14.67 25.93 -30.80
N TYR A 79 14.77 26.83 -29.82
CA TYR A 79 15.87 27.78 -29.71
C TYR A 79 17.23 27.09 -29.57
N ALA A 80 17.35 26.12 -28.66
CA ALA A 80 18.59 25.39 -28.44
C ALA A 80 19.01 24.53 -29.65
N MET A 81 18.04 23.97 -30.39
CA MET A 81 18.30 23.27 -31.65
C MET A 81 18.87 24.22 -32.72
N LYS A 82 18.30 25.43 -32.85
CA LYS A 82 18.83 26.46 -33.76
C LYS A 82 20.28 26.83 -33.42
N GLN A 83 20.56 27.10 -32.14
CA GLN A 83 21.92 27.39 -31.65
C GLN A 83 22.91 26.24 -31.96
N ARG A 84 22.44 25.00 -31.87
CA ARG A 84 23.26 23.82 -32.17
C ARG A 84 23.47 23.58 -33.67
N ALA A 85 22.52 23.97 -34.51
CA ALA A 85 22.68 23.95 -35.96
C ALA A 85 23.75 24.96 -36.41
N GLU A 86 23.78 26.14 -35.80
CA GLU A 86 24.80 27.17 -36.05
C GLU A 86 26.16 26.79 -35.44
N ASN A 87 26.18 26.18 -34.25
CA ASN A 87 27.39 25.70 -33.58
C ASN A 87 27.22 24.26 -33.08
N PRO A 88 27.74 23.25 -33.82
CA PRO A 88 27.62 21.84 -33.43
C PRO A 88 28.23 21.48 -32.07
N LYS A 89 29.14 22.32 -31.55
CA LYS A 89 29.75 22.14 -30.21
C LYS A 89 28.91 22.72 -29.08
N PHE A 90 27.80 23.39 -29.37
CA PHE A 90 26.88 23.92 -28.37
C PHE A 90 26.27 22.78 -27.53
N LYS A 91 26.56 22.79 -26.22
CA LYS A 91 26.08 21.79 -25.26
C LYS A 91 25.19 22.37 -24.16
N SER A 92 25.42 23.61 -23.75
CA SER A 92 24.65 24.24 -22.68
C SER A 92 24.75 25.77 -22.71
N MET A 93 23.72 26.43 -22.18
CA MET A 93 23.64 27.88 -21.97
C MET A 93 23.04 28.15 -20.59
N LYS A 94 23.72 28.95 -19.76
CA LYS A 94 23.23 29.41 -18.46
C LYS A 94 22.70 30.83 -18.58
N LEU A 95 21.53 31.07 -18.01
CA LEU A 95 20.85 32.35 -17.92
C LEU A 95 20.54 32.63 -16.43
N PRO A 96 20.19 33.87 -16.04
CA PRO A 96 19.90 34.20 -14.64
C PRO A 96 18.83 33.30 -14.00
N ASN A 97 17.80 32.92 -14.76
CA ASN A 97 16.66 32.14 -14.27
C ASN A 97 16.74 30.63 -14.59
N GLY A 98 17.89 30.13 -15.06
CA GLY A 98 18.03 28.70 -15.36
C GLY A 98 19.07 28.37 -16.42
N ALA A 99 18.99 27.16 -16.97
CA ALA A 99 19.91 26.73 -18.01
C ALA A 99 19.23 25.77 -19.00
N ILE A 100 19.63 25.86 -20.27
CA ILE A 100 19.28 24.88 -21.30
C ILE A 100 20.53 24.03 -21.55
N ARG A 101 20.38 22.71 -21.57
CA ARG A 101 21.51 21.79 -21.78
C ARG A 101 21.10 20.54 -22.54
N PHE A 102 21.97 20.08 -23.42
CA PHE A 102 21.90 18.75 -24.00
C PHE A 102 22.63 17.77 -23.09
N ARG A 103 21.93 16.76 -22.59
CA ARG A 103 22.51 15.67 -21.81
C ARG A 103 22.48 14.39 -22.63
N LYS A 104 23.59 13.64 -22.64
CA LYS A 104 23.61 12.27 -23.15
C LYS A 104 22.86 11.38 -22.16
N GLN A 105 21.80 10.72 -22.60
CA GLN A 105 21.12 9.71 -21.81
C GLN A 105 21.84 8.37 -21.98
N GLN A 106 21.86 7.56 -20.91
CA GLN A 106 22.29 6.17 -21.01
C GLN A 106 21.26 5.39 -21.82
N PRO A 107 21.67 4.32 -22.53
CA PRO A 107 20.73 3.43 -23.17
C PRO A 107 19.69 2.90 -22.17
N LYS A 108 18.43 2.88 -22.58
CA LYS A 108 17.40 2.15 -21.84
C LYS A 108 17.55 0.68 -22.17
N PHE A 109 17.85 -0.13 -21.16
CA PHE A 109 17.89 -1.58 -21.30
C PHE A 109 16.47 -2.12 -21.17
N HIS A 110 16.07 -2.94 -22.13
CA HIS A 110 14.84 -3.74 -22.06
C HIS A 110 15.28 -5.18 -21.79
N TYR A 111 14.95 -5.69 -20.60
CA TYR A 111 15.36 -7.02 -20.18
C TYR A 111 14.26 -8.03 -20.50
N SER A 112 14.66 -9.19 -21.01
CA SER A 112 13.85 -10.40 -20.99
C SER A 112 14.51 -11.31 -19.96
N ASP A 113 13.95 -11.33 -18.76
CA ASP A 113 14.60 -11.97 -17.61
C ASP A 113 14.84 -13.46 -17.86
N ASP A 114 13.88 -14.17 -18.46
CA ASP A 114 14.02 -15.59 -18.79
C ASP A 114 15.19 -15.85 -19.76
N GLN A 115 15.26 -15.10 -20.86
CA GLN A 115 16.33 -15.24 -21.85
C GLN A 115 17.69 -14.84 -21.28
N LEU A 116 17.71 -13.81 -20.44
CA LEU A 116 18.92 -13.33 -19.80
C LEU A 116 19.43 -14.33 -18.76
N ILE A 117 18.56 -14.89 -17.93
CA ILE A 117 18.90 -15.92 -16.95
C ILE A 117 19.45 -17.16 -17.68
N ASP A 118 18.81 -17.61 -18.76
CA ASP A 118 19.28 -18.74 -19.56
C ASP A 118 20.67 -18.49 -20.16
N TYR A 119 20.91 -17.28 -20.68
CA TYR A 119 22.22 -16.89 -21.19
C TYR A 119 23.27 -16.85 -20.08
N LEU A 120 22.93 -16.28 -18.91
CA LEU A 120 23.84 -16.17 -17.77
C LEU A 120 24.23 -17.56 -17.24
N LYS A 121 23.26 -18.49 -17.12
CA LYS A 121 23.53 -19.89 -16.76
C LYS A 121 24.42 -20.58 -17.79
N LYS A 122 24.11 -20.45 -19.08
CA LYS A 122 24.94 -21.01 -20.18
C LYS A 122 26.35 -20.44 -20.22
N SER A 123 26.52 -19.20 -19.76
CA SER A 123 27.82 -18.51 -19.73
C SER A 123 28.56 -18.72 -18.41
N GLU A 124 28.06 -19.59 -17.52
CA GLU A 124 28.63 -19.85 -16.19
C GLU A 124 28.77 -18.57 -15.35
N ARG A 125 27.85 -17.62 -15.53
CA ARG A 125 27.78 -16.32 -14.84
C ARG A 125 26.68 -16.31 -13.77
N ASP A 126 26.67 -17.35 -12.94
CA ASP A 126 25.75 -17.45 -11.81
C ASP A 126 25.98 -16.33 -10.78
N ASP A 127 27.17 -15.69 -10.79
CA ASP A 127 27.50 -14.48 -10.00
C ASP A 127 26.57 -13.29 -10.29
N LEU A 128 25.92 -13.29 -11.45
CA LEU A 128 24.99 -12.24 -11.88
C LEU A 128 23.52 -12.62 -11.69
N ILE A 129 23.23 -13.83 -11.20
CA ILE A 129 21.87 -14.31 -10.95
C ILE A 129 21.56 -14.17 -9.46
N LYS A 130 20.58 -13.33 -9.14
CA LYS A 130 20.13 -13.16 -7.76
C LYS A 130 19.23 -14.33 -7.34
N VAL A 131 19.74 -15.22 -6.51
CA VAL A 131 18.94 -16.26 -5.85
C VAL A 131 18.29 -15.67 -4.60
N LYS A 132 16.97 -15.83 -4.46
CA LYS A 132 16.23 -15.43 -3.26
C LYS A 132 15.70 -16.69 -2.59
N GLU A 133 16.38 -17.13 -1.54
CA GLU A 133 15.90 -18.20 -0.68
C GLU A 133 15.00 -17.61 0.41
N SER A 134 13.85 -18.22 0.62
CA SER A 134 12.95 -17.88 1.71
C SER A 134 12.32 -19.15 2.27
N PRO A 135 12.24 -19.30 3.60
CA PRO A 135 11.62 -20.48 4.20
C PRO A 135 10.13 -20.52 3.85
N ASP A 136 9.65 -21.68 3.42
CA ASP A 136 8.21 -21.93 3.32
C ASP A 136 7.65 -22.11 4.74
N LYS A 137 7.21 -21.00 5.32
CA LYS A 137 6.65 -20.96 6.68
C LYS A 137 5.42 -21.86 6.83
N SER A 138 4.66 -22.13 5.77
CA SER A 138 3.49 -23.02 5.83
C SER A 138 3.94 -24.48 5.90
N ALA A 139 4.88 -24.88 5.05
CA ALA A 139 5.45 -26.22 5.08
C ALA A 139 6.17 -26.50 6.41
N VAL A 140 6.94 -25.53 6.92
CA VAL A 140 7.63 -25.62 8.23
C VAL A 140 6.64 -25.86 9.37
N LYS A 141 5.52 -25.12 9.42
CA LYS A 141 4.49 -25.31 10.46
C LYS A 141 3.76 -26.65 10.37
N LYS A 142 3.71 -27.28 9.18
CA LYS A 142 3.06 -28.58 8.96
C LYS A 142 3.99 -29.76 9.22
N ALA A 143 5.28 -29.60 8.90
CA ALA A 143 6.27 -30.67 9.01
C ALA A 143 6.73 -30.92 10.45
N PHE A 144 6.65 -29.90 11.30
CA PHE A 144 7.16 -29.94 12.68
C PHE A 144 6.04 -29.72 13.69
N THR A 145 6.25 -30.22 14.92
CA THR A 145 5.24 -30.15 15.99
C THR A 145 5.67 -29.17 17.07
N VAL A 146 4.71 -28.42 17.62
CA VAL A 146 4.95 -27.54 18.75
C VAL A 146 4.96 -28.38 20.03
N ASN A 147 6.03 -28.29 20.81
CA ASN A 147 6.10 -28.83 22.16
C ASN A 147 6.61 -27.72 23.10
N GLU A 148 5.78 -27.36 24.08
CA GLU A 148 5.99 -26.17 24.92
C GLU A 148 6.23 -24.93 24.04
N ASP A 149 7.42 -24.34 24.14
CA ASP A 149 7.80 -23.10 23.43
C ASP A 149 8.73 -23.36 22.23
N LYS A 150 8.87 -24.63 21.82
CA LYS A 150 9.81 -25.02 20.75
C LYS A 150 9.11 -25.79 19.64
N LEU A 151 9.52 -25.51 18.42
CA LEU A 151 9.16 -26.31 17.25
C LEU A 151 10.10 -27.52 17.17
N ILE A 152 9.56 -28.73 17.21
CA ILE A 152 10.32 -29.99 17.23
C ILE A 152 10.16 -30.72 15.90
N ASN A 153 11.28 -31.18 15.35
CA ASN A 153 11.28 -32.09 14.21
C ASN A 153 10.86 -33.49 14.67
N THR A 154 9.76 -34.00 14.12
CA THR A 154 9.18 -35.30 14.49
C THR A 154 10.01 -36.49 14.00
N GLU A 155 10.87 -36.29 13.01
CA GLU A 155 11.76 -37.34 12.49
C GLU A 155 13.08 -37.43 13.26
N THR A 156 13.64 -36.31 13.71
CA THR A 156 14.95 -36.26 14.39
C THR A 156 14.85 -36.05 15.90
N GLY A 157 13.71 -35.58 16.41
CA GLY A 157 13.52 -35.20 17.80
C GLY A 157 14.23 -33.89 18.20
N GLU A 158 14.84 -33.18 17.24
CA GLU A 158 15.60 -31.96 17.50
C GLU A 158 14.70 -30.71 17.46
N ALA A 159 15.04 -29.71 18.28
CA ALA A 159 14.40 -28.41 18.23
C ALA A 159 14.89 -27.60 17.03
N VAL A 160 13.95 -27.00 16.28
CA VAL A 160 14.24 -26.15 15.12
C VAL A 160 14.72 -24.78 15.60
N ASP A 161 15.93 -24.41 15.20
CA ASP A 161 16.49 -23.08 15.46
C ASP A 161 15.83 -21.99 14.59
N GLY A 162 15.71 -20.78 15.12
CA GLY A 162 15.12 -19.62 14.42
C GLY A 162 13.58 -19.51 14.47
N VAL A 163 12.90 -20.28 15.32
CA VAL A 163 11.45 -20.16 15.57
C VAL A 163 11.19 -19.94 17.05
N GLU A 164 10.56 -18.81 17.40
CA GLU A 164 10.05 -18.50 18.73
C GLU A 164 8.53 -18.67 18.73
N ILE A 165 7.99 -19.38 19.72
CA ILE A 165 6.57 -19.66 19.85
C ILE A 165 6.05 -18.91 21.08
N GLU A 166 5.09 -18.01 20.84
CA GLU A 166 4.34 -17.32 21.88
C GLU A 166 2.93 -17.92 21.93
N HIS A 167 2.57 -18.53 23.06
CA HIS A 167 1.19 -18.95 23.31
C HIS A 167 0.35 -17.71 23.57
N ARG A 168 -0.64 -17.49 22.71
CA ARG A 168 -1.59 -16.39 22.84
C ARG A 168 -2.90 -16.94 23.36
N ASP A 169 -3.44 -16.30 24.37
CA ASP A 169 -4.78 -16.58 24.86
C ASP A 169 -5.83 -16.26 23.79
N GLU A 170 -7.02 -16.82 24.00
CA GLU A 170 -8.18 -16.54 23.16
C GLU A 170 -8.44 -15.02 23.10
N THR A 171 -8.71 -14.52 21.89
CA THR A 171 -9.05 -13.11 21.68
C THR A 171 -10.56 -12.96 21.65
N PHE A 172 -11.09 -12.00 22.42
CA PHE A 172 -12.49 -11.61 22.33
C PHE A 172 -12.72 -10.75 21.08
N GLU A 173 -13.71 -11.14 20.27
CA GLU A 173 -14.09 -10.43 19.05
C GLU A 173 -15.58 -10.09 19.09
N VAL A 174 -15.93 -8.86 18.67
CA VAL A 174 -17.32 -8.44 18.51
C VAL A 174 -17.64 -8.33 17.03
N VAL A 175 -18.46 -9.25 16.55
CA VAL A 175 -19.00 -9.22 15.19
C VAL A 175 -20.43 -8.71 15.28
N SER A 176 -20.69 -7.56 14.66
CA SER A 176 -22.04 -7.01 14.48
C SER A 176 -22.32 -6.93 12.98
N GLU A 177 -23.53 -7.30 12.59
CA GLU A 177 -24.06 -7.12 11.23
C GLU A 177 -24.26 -5.64 10.89
#